data_AF-A0A1Z8VZU6-F1
#
_entry.id   AF-A0A1Z8VZU6-F1
#
_cell.length_a   1.000
_cell.length_b   1.000
_cell.length_c   1.000
_cell.angle_alpha   90.00
_cell.angle_beta   90.00
_cell.angle_gamma   90.00
#
_symmetry.space_group_name_H-M   'P 1'
#
loop_
_entity.id
_entity.type
_entity.pdbx_description
1 polymer ?
#
loop_
_entity_poly.entity_id
_entity_poly.type
_entity_poly.pdbx_seq_one_letter_code
_entity_poly.pdbx_strand_id
1 'polypeptide(L)'
;MKPCLIKQPAGIGDIFFCQKIARYMAHHGYQIIWPISPDIIWIRDYIKGIFFCSTEDEFPMKDIYDKGTGYVIEDTGAFISTATADMTHNDSRIMSSKYTMLGMDYSDWAKYFIFERNLDKENDLYYNVLGLTDDSEFAFISNLYNTDIRDSKFISPEQFDLPVVELQILDGFTLFDWCKVLEKAKKIYTVNTSINYIIDVLDTSCDEYIIYAHDEKNKTEIDYLFKKPHKMLCRS
;
A
#
# COMPACT_ATOMS: atom_id res chain seq x y z
N MET A 1 -26.57 7.09 7.47
CA MET A 1 -25.14 7.05 7.84
C MET A 1 -24.55 8.43 7.56
N LYS A 2 -23.62 8.90 8.40
CA LYS A 2 -23.01 10.23 8.29
C LYS A 2 -21.87 10.16 7.28
N PRO A 3 -21.75 11.01 6.24
CA PRO A 3 -20.67 10.85 5.27
C PRO A 3 -19.31 11.22 5.89
N CYS A 4 -18.26 10.45 5.59
CA CYS A 4 -16.88 10.75 5.94
C CYS A 4 -16.03 10.73 4.67
N LEU A 5 -15.56 11.89 4.25
CA LEU A 5 -14.73 12.07 3.07
C LEU A 5 -13.24 11.99 3.44
N ILE A 6 -12.50 11.06 2.84
CA ILE A 6 -11.06 10.92 3.04
C ILE A 6 -10.31 11.42 1.79
N LYS A 7 -9.34 12.33 1.99
CA LYS A 7 -8.47 12.88 0.95
C LYS A 7 -7.06 12.31 1.05
N GLN A 8 -6.83 11.29 0.21
CA GLN A 8 -5.53 10.71 -0.11
C GLN A 8 -5.62 10.15 -1.55
N PRO A 9 -5.44 11.00 -2.57
CA PRO A 9 -5.74 10.63 -3.96
C PRO A 9 -4.76 9.59 -4.52
N ALA A 10 -3.53 9.57 -4.02
CA ALA A 10 -2.46 8.72 -4.52
C ALA A 10 -1.56 8.24 -3.38
N GLY A 11 -0.56 7.45 -3.72
CA GLY A 11 0.25 6.72 -2.75
C GLY A 11 -0.49 5.45 -2.31
N ILE A 12 -0.24 4.35 -3.03
CA ILE A 12 -0.87 3.06 -2.72
C ILE A 12 -0.53 2.64 -1.29
N GLY A 13 0.71 2.86 -0.85
CA GLY A 13 1.14 2.60 0.54
C GLY A 13 0.38 3.44 1.55
N ASP A 14 0.17 4.73 1.29
CA ASP A 14 -0.66 5.60 2.13
C ASP A 14 -2.10 5.10 2.26
N ILE A 15 -2.71 4.65 1.16
CA ILE A 15 -4.07 4.09 1.16
C ILE A 15 -4.12 2.79 1.98
N PHE A 16 -3.14 1.90 1.79
CA PHE A 16 -3.04 0.67 2.56
C PHE A 16 -2.90 0.95 4.05
N PHE A 17 -2.00 1.87 4.40
CA PHE A 17 -1.75 2.29 5.76
C PHE A 17 -2.96 2.97 6.40
N CYS A 18 -3.64 3.89 5.70
CA CYS A 18 -4.76 4.66 6.23
C CYS A 18 -6.10 3.89 6.28
N GLN A 19 -6.14 2.62 5.87
CA GLN A 19 -7.35 1.80 6.04
C GLN A 19 -7.82 1.72 7.50
N LYS A 20 -6.93 1.77 8.48
CA LYS A 20 -7.33 1.84 9.90
C LYS A 20 -8.20 3.07 10.18
N ILE A 21 -7.85 4.23 9.64
CA ILE A 21 -8.63 5.47 9.82
C ILE A 21 -10.02 5.28 9.21
N ALA A 22 -10.09 4.79 7.96
CA ALA A 22 -11.37 4.54 7.30
C ALA A 22 -12.25 3.54 8.07
N ARG A 23 -11.68 2.41 8.50
CA ARG A 23 -12.42 1.37 9.24
C ARG A 23 -12.84 1.84 10.63
N TYR A 24 -12.01 2.64 11.31
CA TYR A 24 -12.35 3.27 12.57
C TYR A 24 -13.56 4.21 12.41
N MET A 25 -13.54 5.08 11.41
CA MET A 25 -14.65 5.98 11.13
C MET A 25 -15.93 5.20 10.75
N ALA A 26 -15.80 4.13 9.95
CA ALA A 26 -16.92 3.26 9.59
C ALA A 26 -17.55 2.60 10.83
N HIS A 27 -16.73 2.10 11.76
CA HIS A 27 -17.19 1.55 13.04
C HIS A 27 -17.99 2.56 13.87
N HIS A 28 -17.66 3.85 13.76
CA HIS A 28 -18.38 4.94 14.44
C HIS A 28 -19.60 5.47 13.67
N GLY A 29 -20.10 4.72 12.68
CA GLY A 29 -21.35 5.01 11.97
C GLY A 29 -21.20 5.98 10.79
N TYR A 30 -19.97 6.26 10.36
CA TYR A 30 -19.72 7.04 9.16
C TYR A 30 -19.72 6.16 7.90
N GLN A 31 -20.22 6.70 6.80
CA GLN A 31 -20.09 6.12 5.47
C GLN A 31 -18.83 6.69 4.81
N ILE A 32 -17.83 5.85 4.57
CA ILE A 32 -16.55 6.28 4.02
C ILE A 32 -16.66 6.50 2.52
N ILE A 33 -16.29 7.70 2.07
CA ILE A 33 -16.15 8.10 0.68
C ILE A 33 -14.68 8.46 0.48
N TRP A 34 -14.00 7.78 -0.43
CA TRP A 34 -12.57 7.96 -0.63
C TRP A 34 -12.24 8.08 -2.13
N PRO A 35 -12.26 9.32 -2.66
CA PRO A 35 -11.84 9.58 -4.03
C PRO A 35 -10.33 9.32 -4.19
N ILE A 36 -9.96 8.53 -5.20
CA ILE A 36 -8.57 8.17 -5.53
C ILE A 36 -8.29 8.34 -7.02
N SER A 37 -7.01 8.40 -7.39
CA SER A 37 -6.57 8.55 -8.77
C SER A 37 -7.14 7.42 -9.65
N PRO A 38 -7.57 7.70 -10.89
CA PRO A 38 -8.01 6.68 -11.84
C PRO A 38 -7.05 5.50 -11.96
N ASP A 39 -5.74 5.76 -11.93
CA ASP A 39 -4.69 4.74 -12.11
C ASP A 39 -4.65 3.68 -10.99
N ILE A 40 -5.27 3.99 -9.84
CA ILE A 40 -5.30 3.10 -8.67
C ILE A 40 -6.72 2.69 -8.27
N ILE A 41 -7.73 3.03 -9.08
CA ILE A 41 -9.14 2.76 -8.75
C ILE A 41 -9.46 1.26 -8.66
N TRP A 42 -8.65 0.41 -9.29
CA TRP A 42 -8.73 -1.05 -9.22
C TRP A 42 -8.70 -1.59 -7.78
N ILE A 43 -8.17 -0.83 -6.82
CA ILE A 43 -8.16 -1.18 -5.40
C ILE A 43 -9.56 -1.49 -4.85
N ARG A 44 -10.61 -0.83 -5.37
CA ARG A 44 -12.00 -1.03 -4.93
C ARG A 44 -12.50 -2.48 -5.12
N ASP A 45 -11.90 -3.19 -6.06
CA ASP A 45 -12.28 -4.57 -6.36
C ASP A 45 -11.76 -5.54 -5.29
N TYR A 46 -10.76 -5.13 -4.51
CA TYR A 46 -10.11 -5.92 -3.46
C TYR A 46 -10.43 -5.41 -2.05
N ILE A 47 -10.56 -4.10 -1.83
CA ILE A 47 -10.87 -3.55 -0.49
C ILE A 47 -12.35 -3.24 -0.35
N LYS A 48 -13.06 -4.02 0.47
CA LYS A 48 -14.50 -3.85 0.75
C LYS A 48 -14.79 -3.04 2.00
N GLY A 49 -16.01 -2.49 2.05
CA GLY A 49 -16.52 -1.68 3.15
C GLY A 49 -16.15 -0.20 3.08
N ILE A 50 -15.48 0.23 2.00
CA ILE A 50 -15.11 1.62 1.72
C ILE A 50 -15.63 1.97 0.32
N PHE A 51 -16.29 3.11 0.15
CA PHE A 51 -16.69 3.59 -1.17
C PHE A 51 -15.54 4.35 -1.82
N PHE A 52 -14.74 3.64 -2.63
CA PHE A 52 -13.74 4.24 -3.50
C PHE A 52 -14.36 4.71 -4.82
N CYS A 53 -14.10 5.96 -5.20
CA CYS A 53 -14.52 6.55 -6.48
C CYS A 53 -13.33 7.25 -7.15
N SER A 54 -13.43 7.57 -8.45
CA SER A 54 -12.37 8.34 -9.11
C SER A 54 -12.39 9.78 -8.63
N THR A 55 -11.22 10.42 -8.56
CA THR A 55 -11.13 11.89 -8.39
C THR A 55 -11.76 12.64 -9.57
N GLU A 56 -11.95 12.00 -10.71
CA GLU A 56 -12.60 12.56 -11.90
C GLU A 56 -14.13 12.43 -11.87
N ASP A 57 -14.68 11.56 -11.02
CA ASP A 57 -16.12 11.36 -10.90
C ASP A 57 -16.79 12.46 -10.06
N GLU A 58 -18.11 12.57 -10.18
CA GLU A 58 -18.92 13.31 -9.21
C GLU A 58 -19.12 12.48 -7.93
N PHE A 59 -18.90 13.10 -6.77
CA PHE A 59 -19.07 12.47 -5.46
C PHE A 59 -19.47 13.48 -4.38
N PRO A 60 -20.08 13.02 -3.28
CA PRO A 60 -20.51 13.92 -2.21
C PRO A 60 -19.36 14.75 -1.66
N MET A 61 -19.60 16.05 -1.46
CA MET A 61 -18.64 17.00 -0.89
C MET A 61 -17.37 17.24 -1.73
N LYS A 62 -17.43 17.08 -3.06
CA LYS A 62 -16.32 17.36 -3.98
C LYS A 62 -15.72 18.77 -3.81
N ASP A 63 -16.55 19.79 -3.60
CA ASP A 63 -16.07 21.15 -3.31
C ASP A 63 -15.17 21.24 -2.07
N ILE A 64 -15.48 20.46 -1.02
CA ILE A 64 -14.67 20.36 0.19
C ILE A 64 -13.40 19.56 -0.10
N TYR A 65 -13.52 18.46 -0.87
CA TYR A 65 -12.39 17.64 -1.26
C TYR A 65 -11.30 18.47 -1.95
N ASP A 66 -11.66 19.31 -2.92
CA ASP A 66 -10.68 20.04 -3.73
C ASP A 66 -9.92 21.09 -2.90
N LYS A 67 -10.59 21.76 -1.96
CA LYS A 67 -10.05 22.91 -1.21
C LYS A 67 -9.58 22.58 0.20
N GLY A 68 -10.10 21.50 0.79
CA GLY A 68 -9.92 21.15 2.18
C GLY A 68 -8.51 20.63 2.49
N THR A 69 -8.06 20.94 3.72
CA THR A 69 -6.82 20.45 4.34
C THR A 69 -7.11 20.11 5.81
N GLY A 70 -6.24 19.32 6.45
CA GLY A 70 -6.42 18.90 7.84
C GLY A 70 -7.63 17.99 8.01
N TYR A 71 -8.40 18.17 9.08
CA TYR A 71 -9.60 17.38 9.33
C TYR A 71 -10.68 18.17 10.08
N VAL A 72 -11.93 17.73 9.93
CA VAL A 72 -13.10 18.14 10.70
C VAL A 72 -13.95 16.90 10.93
N ILE A 73 -14.34 16.63 12.17
CA ILE A 73 -15.23 15.51 12.53
C ILE A 73 -16.38 16.07 13.33
N GLU A 74 -17.59 15.96 12.79
CA GLU A 74 -18.83 16.42 13.41
C GLU A 74 -19.87 15.30 13.41
N ASP A 75 -20.94 15.51 14.17
CA ASP A 75 -22.06 14.57 14.23
C ASP A 75 -22.84 14.43 12.92
N THR A 76 -22.68 15.35 11.98
CA THR A 76 -23.40 15.33 10.69
C THR A 76 -22.52 14.80 9.56
N GLY A 77 -21.20 14.81 9.71
CA GLY A 77 -20.25 14.36 8.70
C GLY A 77 -18.80 14.58 9.11
N ALA A 78 -17.87 14.08 8.31
CA ALA A 78 -16.45 14.23 8.54
C ALA A 78 -15.68 14.47 7.23
N PHE A 79 -14.59 15.21 7.33
CA PHE A 79 -13.57 15.37 6.30
C PHE A 79 -12.20 15.11 6.91
N ILE A 80 -11.40 14.25 6.29
CA ILE A 80 -10.07 13.88 6.76
C ILE A 80 -9.09 13.89 5.60
N SER A 81 -8.13 14.82 5.61
CA SER A 81 -7.09 14.93 4.60
C SER A 81 -5.75 14.38 5.11
N THR A 82 -5.57 13.06 4.97
CA THR A 82 -4.28 12.43 5.32
C THR A 82 -3.16 12.80 4.36
N ALA A 83 -3.49 13.31 3.16
CA ALA A 83 -2.54 13.85 2.20
C ALA A 83 -1.86 15.15 2.67
N THR A 84 -2.42 15.81 3.68
CA THR A 84 -1.91 17.09 4.22
C THR A 84 -1.52 16.98 5.68
N ALA A 85 -1.41 15.76 6.21
CA ALA A 85 -1.21 15.53 7.64
C ALA A 85 0.16 16.02 8.11
N ASP A 86 1.21 15.75 7.34
CA ASP A 86 2.58 16.21 7.60
C ASP A 86 2.71 17.75 7.56
N MET A 87 1.89 18.43 6.76
CA MET A 87 1.87 19.90 6.71
C MET A 87 1.09 20.53 7.88
N THR A 88 0.06 19.86 8.37
CA THR A 88 -0.83 20.40 9.41
C THR A 88 -0.47 19.93 10.81
N HIS A 89 0.14 18.76 10.93
CA HIS A 89 0.45 18.05 12.17
C HIS A 89 1.74 17.24 12.00
N ASN A 90 2.88 17.94 11.89
CA ASN A 90 4.18 17.31 11.65
C ASN A 90 4.76 16.72 12.95
N ASP A 91 4.83 15.40 13.04
CA ASP A 91 5.55 14.67 14.10
C ASP A 91 6.97 14.23 13.66
N SER A 92 7.51 14.89 12.62
CA SER A 92 8.76 14.60 11.92
C SER A 92 8.74 13.37 11.01
N ARG A 93 7.60 12.68 10.85
CA ARG A 93 7.46 11.50 9.98
C ARG A 93 6.15 11.53 9.20
N ILE A 94 6.23 11.47 7.88
CA ILE A 94 5.07 11.67 6.98
C ILE A 94 3.94 10.68 7.27
N MET A 95 4.28 9.41 7.51
CA MET A 95 3.27 8.38 7.73
C MET A 95 2.59 8.50 9.10
N SER A 96 3.35 8.57 10.20
CA SER A 96 2.74 8.66 11.54
C SER A 96 1.95 9.96 11.74
N SER A 97 2.36 11.07 11.10
CA SER A 97 1.62 12.34 11.13
C SER A 97 0.13 12.17 10.74
N LYS A 98 -0.20 11.22 9.84
CA LYS A 98 -1.59 10.92 9.43
C LYS A 98 -2.48 10.45 10.59
N TYR A 99 -1.89 9.74 11.54
CA TYR A 99 -2.56 9.21 12.72
C TYR A 99 -2.50 10.18 13.90
N THR A 100 -1.33 10.80 14.11
CA THR A 100 -1.12 11.82 15.14
C THR A 100 -2.09 12.99 14.97
N MET A 101 -2.37 13.41 13.73
CA MET A 101 -3.40 14.40 13.39
C MET A 101 -4.77 14.09 14.02
N LEU A 102 -5.14 12.81 14.13
CA LEU A 102 -6.42 12.35 14.65
C LEU A 102 -6.33 11.86 16.11
N GLY A 103 -5.17 12.02 16.76
CA GLY A 103 -4.92 11.47 18.10
C GLY A 103 -5.00 9.93 18.14
N MET A 104 -4.71 9.26 17.02
CA MET A 104 -4.76 7.80 16.90
C MET A 104 -3.37 7.19 16.99
N ASP A 105 -3.26 6.00 17.57
CA ASP A 105 -2.07 5.15 17.42
C ASP A 105 -2.05 4.50 16.04
N TYR A 106 -0.88 4.27 15.45
CA TYR A 106 -0.73 3.57 14.16
C TYR A 106 -0.15 2.17 14.30
N SER A 107 0.31 1.77 15.49
CA SER A 107 1.16 0.58 15.69
C SER A 107 0.54 -0.75 15.26
N ASP A 108 -0.78 -0.82 15.13
CA ASP A 108 -1.53 -2.00 14.69
C ASP A 108 -2.26 -1.81 13.35
N TRP A 109 -1.83 -0.85 12.52
CA TRP A 109 -2.38 -0.57 11.19
C TRP A 109 -2.58 -1.85 10.35
N ALA A 110 -1.63 -2.80 10.44
CA ALA A 110 -1.63 -4.06 9.70
C ALA A 110 -2.91 -4.90 9.95
N LYS A 111 -3.52 -4.81 11.14
CA LYS A 111 -4.78 -5.51 11.47
C LYS A 111 -5.99 -4.97 10.70
N TYR A 112 -5.88 -3.74 10.20
CA TYR A 112 -6.93 -3.04 9.48
C TYR A 112 -6.67 -2.98 7.97
N PHE A 113 -5.47 -3.35 7.52
CA PHE A 113 -5.21 -3.59 6.12
C PHE A 113 -5.87 -4.92 5.71
N ILE A 114 -7.10 -4.82 5.21
CA ILE A 114 -7.92 -5.99 4.85
C ILE A 114 -8.32 -5.84 3.39
N PHE A 115 -7.95 -6.82 2.58
CA PHE A 115 -8.30 -6.95 1.18
C PHE A 115 -8.71 -8.39 0.87
N GLU A 116 -9.59 -8.54 -0.11
CA GLU A 116 -10.07 -9.83 -0.63
C GLU A 116 -9.19 -10.26 -1.79
N ARG A 117 -8.45 -11.35 -1.60
CA ARG A 117 -7.57 -11.93 -2.62
C ARG A 117 -8.38 -12.56 -3.75
N ASN A 118 -7.93 -12.34 -4.98
CA ASN A 118 -8.48 -13.00 -6.16
C ASN A 118 -7.62 -14.22 -6.52
N LEU A 119 -7.91 -15.36 -5.90
CA LEU A 119 -7.10 -16.57 -6.05
C LEU A 119 -7.02 -17.08 -7.49
N ASP A 120 -8.05 -16.85 -8.31
CA ASP A 120 -8.05 -17.24 -9.71
C ASP A 120 -7.03 -16.42 -10.50
N LYS A 121 -6.98 -15.09 -10.29
CA LYS A 121 -5.96 -14.23 -10.91
C LYS A 121 -4.56 -14.52 -10.38
N GLU A 122 -4.41 -14.77 -9.08
CA GLU A 122 -3.13 -15.15 -8.50
C GLU A 122 -2.62 -16.48 -9.08
N ASN A 123 -3.50 -17.46 -9.27
CA ASN A 123 -3.19 -18.73 -9.91
C ASN A 123 -2.80 -18.54 -11.38
N ASP A 124 -3.56 -17.74 -12.12
CA ASP A 124 -3.29 -17.46 -13.53
C ASP A 124 -1.94 -16.76 -13.71
N LEU A 125 -1.65 -15.74 -12.89
CA LEU A 125 -0.35 -15.08 -12.88
C LEU A 125 0.78 -16.08 -12.59
N TYR A 126 0.64 -16.85 -11.51
CA TYR A 126 1.69 -17.74 -11.04
C TYR A 126 1.97 -18.90 -12.01
N TYR A 127 0.93 -19.66 -12.39
CA TYR A 127 1.10 -20.89 -13.16
C TYR A 127 1.14 -20.65 -14.67
N ASN A 128 0.33 -19.73 -15.20
CA ASN A 128 0.16 -19.58 -16.66
C ASN A 128 1.00 -18.44 -17.23
N VAL A 129 1.07 -17.29 -16.56
CA VAL A 129 1.83 -16.13 -17.04
C VAL A 129 3.32 -16.27 -16.72
N LEU A 130 3.64 -16.60 -15.47
CA LEU A 130 5.03 -16.74 -15.02
C LEU A 130 5.59 -18.15 -15.24
N GLY A 131 4.73 -19.15 -15.50
CA GLY A 131 5.15 -20.52 -15.75
C GLY A 131 5.76 -21.23 -14.54
N LEU A 132 5.47 -20.75 -13.32
CA LEU A 132 5.96 -21.32 -12.08
C LEU A 132 5.17 -22.58 -11.71
N THR A 133 5.77 -23.42 -10.90
CA THR A 133 5.16 -24.63 -10.33
C THR A 133 5.19 -24.57 -8.81
N ASP A 134 4.51 -25.51 -8.14
CA ASP A 134 4.55 -25.59 -6.67
C ASP A 134 5.95 -25.92 -6.13
N ASP A 135 6.82 -26.51 -6.96
CA ASP A 135 8.21 -26.85 -6.65
C ASP A 135 9.23 -25.76 -7.05
N SER A 136 8.75 -24.64 -7.61
CA SER A 136 9.65 -23.57 -8.04
C SER A 136 10.31 -22.87 -6.87
N GLU A 137 11.65 -22.88 -6.85
CA GLU A 137 12.45 -22.05 -5.97
C GLU A 137 12.94 -20.81 -6.72
N PHE A 138 12.59 -19.61 -6.25
CA PHE A 138 12.95 -18.36 -6.91
C PHE A 138 13.18 -17.21 -5.92
N ALA A 139 13.91 -16.20 -6.39
CA ALA A 139 14.00 -14.90 -5.74
C ALA A 139 13.02 -13.94 -6.41
N PHE A 140 12.15 -13.31 -5.62
CA PHE A 140 11.31 -12.22 -6.08
C PHE A 140 12.05 -10.89 -5.97
N ILE A 141 12.01 -10.07 -7.02
CA ILE A 141 12.59 -8.73 -7.02
C ILE A 141 11.55 -7.67 -7.40
N SER A 142 11.66 -6.47 -6.81
CA SER A 142 10.84 -5.32 -7.19
C SER A 142 11.65 -4.03 -7.16
N ASN A 143 11.93 -3.49 -8.35
CA ASN A 143 12.56 -2.18 -8.52
C ASN A 143 11.56 -1.03 -8.74
N LEU A 144 10.28 -1.35 -8.94
CA LEU A 144 9.23 -0.38 -9.28
C LEU A 144 8.84 0.46 -8.07
N TYR A 145 8.88 1.79 -8.21
CA TYR A 145 8.51 2.75 -7.17
C TYR A 145 7.70 3.91 -7.74
N ASN A 146 7.02 4.63 -6.82
CA ASN A 146 6.14 5.78 -7.05
C ASN A 146 4.94 5.54 -8.01
N THR A 147 4.07 6.54 -8.14
CA THR A 147 2.86 6.47 -8.98
C THR A 147 3.17 6.52 -10.48
N ASP A 148 4.31 7.09 -10.89
CA ASP A 148 4.77 7.13 -12.28
C ASP A 148 5.41 5.80 -12.74
N ILE A 149 5.46 4.79 -11.87
CA ILE A 149 6.02 3.45 -12.15
C ILE A 149 7.47 3.55 -12.64
N ARG A 150 8.33 4.16 -11.82
CA ARG A 150 9.76 4.26 -12.14
C ARG A 150 10.50 3.02 -11.70
N ASP A 151 11.55 2.69 -12.44
CA ASP A 151 12.49 1.62 -12.12
C ASP A 151 13.76 2.19 -11.47
N SER A 152 14.05 1.76 -10.24
CA SER A 152 15.24 2.18 -9.49
C SER A 152 16.55 1.56 -10.00
N LYS A 153 16.48 0.40 -10.66
CA LYS A 153 17.63 -0.43 -11.09
C LYS A 153 18.56 -0.82 -9.94
N PHE A 154 18.04 -0.89 -8.72
CA PHE A 154 18.81 -1.21 -7.53
C PHE A 154 19.11 -2.70 -7.41
N ILE A 155 18.20 -3.53 -7.87
CA ILE A 155 18.21 -4.96 -7.69
C ILE A 155 18.33 -5.57 -9.07
N SER A 156 19.50 -6.14 -9.41
CA SER A 156 19.67 -6.81 -10.71
C SER A 156 19.45 -8.31 -10.56
N PRO A 157 18.86 -9.00 -11.54
CA PRO A 157 18.65 -10.45 -11.48
C PRO A 157 19.95 -11.25 -11.32
N GLU A 158 21.07 -10.73 -11.82
CA GLU A 158 22.37 -11.43 -11.85
C GLU A 158 23.03 -11.59 -10.46
N GLN A 159 22.49 -10.95 -9.41
CA GLN A 159 23.01 -11.11 -8.05
C GLN A 159 22.52 -12.40 -7.36
N PHE A 160 21.64 -13.17 -8.00
CA PHE A 160 21.01 -14.35 -7.42
C PHE A 160 21.44 -15.63 -8.13
N ASP A 161 21.71 -16.66 -7.33
CA ASP A 161 21.92 -18.04 -7.82
C ASP A 161 20.60 -18.77 -8.11
N LEU A 162 19.46 -18.17 -7.74
CA LEU A 162 18.12 -18.68 -7.99
C LEU A 162 17.53 -18.03 -9.25
N PRO A 163 16.59 -18.70 -9.95
CA PRO A 163 15.70 -18.03 -10.90
C PRO A 163 15.07 -16.78 -10.26
N VAL A 164 14.94 -15.71 -11.06
CA VAL A 164 14.42 -14.42 -10.59
C VAL A 164 13.06 -14.16 -11.21
N VAL A 165 12.12 -13.78 -10.36
CA VAL A 165 10.80 -13.29 -10.75
C VAL A 165 10.73 -11.81 -10.41
N GLU A 166 10.72 -10.96 -11.43
CA GLU A 166 10.66 -9.51 -11.27
C GLU A 166 9.21 -9.00 -11.34
N LEU A 167 8.85 -8.10 -10.42
CA LEU A 167 7.58 -7.39 -10.47
C LEU A 167 7.48 -6.58 -11.76
N GLN A 168 6.43 -6.84 -12.53
CA GLN A 168 6.13 -6.14 -13.78
C GLN A 168 4.69 -5.62 -13.76
N ILE A 169 4.44 -4.55 -14.52
CA ILE A 169 3.08 -4.12 -14.84
C ILE A 169 2.59 -5.00 -15.98
N LEU A 170 1.60 -5.83 -15.69
CA LEU A 170 1.05 -6.81 -16.62
C LEU A 170 -0.43 -6.50 -16.84
N ASP A 171 -0.83 -6.38 -18.11
CA ASP A 171 -2.22 -6.15 -18.49
C ASP A 171 -3.13 -7.22 -17.88
N GLY A 172 -4.19 -6.79 -17.22
CA GLY A 172 -5.16 -7.67 -16.55
C GLY A 172 -4.81 -8.04 -15.10
N PHE A 173 -3.60 -7.74 -14.63
CA PHE A 173 -3.15 -8.01 -13.26
C PHE A 173 -2.92 -6.71 -12.48
N THR A 174 -3.18 -6.79 -11.17
CA THR A 174 -2.98 -5.71 -10.20
C THR A 174 -1.88 -6.09 -9.22
N LEU A 175 -1.44 -5.13 -8.40
CA LEU A 175 -0.45 -5.40 -7.36
C LEU A 175 -0.90 -6.49 -6.37
N PHE A 176 -2.21 -6.61 -6.11
CA PHE A 176 -2.74 -7.65 -5.23
C PHE A 176 -2.67 -9.06 -5.83
N ASP A 177 -2.66 -9.19 -7.16
CA ASP A 177 -2.60 -10.51 -7.81
C ASP A 177 -1.20 -11.16 -7.68
N TRP A 178 -0.21 -10.42 -7.18
CA TRP A 178 1.14 -10.92 -6.88
C TRP A 178 1.25 -11.62 -5.51
N CYS A 179 0.18 -11.69 -4.70
CA CYS A 179 0.26 -12.26 -3.35
C CYS A 179 0.79 -13.70 -3.32
N LYS A 180 0.30 -14.59 -4.20
CA LYS A 180 0.84 -15.95 -4.31
C LYS A 180 2.34 -15.99 -4.64
N VAL A 181 2.79 -15.14 -5.55
CA VAL A 181 4.22 -15.04 -5.92
C VAL A 181 5.04 -14.64 -4.68
N LEU A 182 4.57 -13.68 -3.91
CA LEU A 182 5.22 -13.22 -2.67
C LEU A 182 5.27 -14.31 -1.58
N GLU A 183 4.17 -15.05 -1.37
CA GLU A 183 4.12 -16.12 -0.38
C GLU A 183 5.04 -17.30 -0.73
N LYS A 184 5.21 -17.59 -2.02
CA LYS A 184 6.03 -18.71 -2.52
C LYS A 184 7.50 -18.35 -2.74
N ALA A 185 7.86 -17.07 -2.71
CA ALA A 185 9.23 -16.63 -2.94
C ALA A 185 10.18 -17.12 -1.83
N LYS A 186 11.29 -17.74 -2.20
CA LYS A 186 12.33 -18.16 -1.27
C LYS A 186 13.13 -16.97 -0.74
N LYS A 187 13.30 -15.95 -1.57
CA LYS A 187 13.94 -14.68 -1.24
C LYS A 187 13.10 -13.52 -1.78
N ILE A 188 13.00 -12.43 -1.03
CA ILE A 188 12.24 -11.24 -1.41
C ILE A 188 13.15 -10.01 -1.30
N TYR A 189 13.31 -9.30 -2.42
CA TYR A 189 14.15 -8.12 -2.50
C TYR A 189 13.33 -7.00 -3.13
N THR A 190 13.11 -5.90 -2.41
CA THR A 190 12.26 -4.81 -2.88
C THR A 190 12.93 -3.47 -2.65
N VAL A 191 12.47 -2.44 -3.35
CA VAL A 191 12.70 -1.06 -2.92
C VAL A 191 11.57 -0.59 -1.99
N ASN A 192 11.75 0.58 -1.39
CA ASN A 192 10.87 1.09 -0.35
C ASN A 192 9.50 1.58 -0.87
N THR A 193 8.53 0.68 -1.09
CA THR A 193 7.27 0.97 -1.81
C THR A 193 6.04 0.27 -1.20
N SER A 194 4.87 0.43 -1.84
CA SER A 194 3.59 -0.13 -1.38
C SER A 194 3.58 -1.65 -1.24
N ILE A 195 4.43 -2.38 -1.98
CA ILE A 195 4.48 -3.84 -1.89
C ILE A 195 4.91 -4.33 -0.50
N ASN A 196 5.70 -3.53 0.22
CA ASN A 196 6.15 -3.88 1.57
C ASN A 196 5.00 -3.96 2.57
N TYR A 197 3.94 -3.15 2.38
CA TYR A 197 2.73 -3.22 3.20
C TYR A 197 1.96 -4.53 2.97
N ILE A 198 1.95 -5.04 1.73
CA ILE A 198 1.35 -6.34 1.40
C ILE A 198 2.18 -7.46 2.02
N ILE A 199 3.50 -7.42 1.82
CA ILE A 199 4.42 -8.41 2.39
C ILE A 199 4.28 -8.48 3.92
N ASP A 200 4.13 -7.36 4.62
CA ASP A 200 3.99 -7.34 6.08
C ASP A 200 2.75 -8.09 6.61
N VAL A 201 1.67 -8.15 5.83
CA VAL A 201 0.40 -8.79 6.22
C VAL A 201 0.18 -10.19 5.64
N LEU A 202 0.94 -10.57 4.61
CA LEU A 202 0.89 -11.93 4.05
C LEU A 202 1.59 -12.95 4.96
N ASP A 203 1.29 -14.22 4.80
CA ASP A 203 2.03 -15.31 5.45
C ASP A 203 3.17 -15.77 4.53
N THR A 204 4.27 -15.03 4.54
CA THR A 204 5.45 -15.35 3.71
C THR A 204 6.47 -16.12 4.53
N SER A 205 6.99 -17.22 3.99
CA SER A 205 8.01 -18.05 4.62
C SER A 205 9.39 -17.91 3.96
N CYS A 206 9.73 -16.72 3.44
CA CYS A 206 11.00 -16.51 2.76
C CYS A 206 12.20 -16.61 3.72
N ASP A 207 13.31 -17.15 3.22
CA ASP A 207 14.57 -17.26 3.96
C ASP A 207 15.21 -15.87 4.18
N GLU A 208 14.92 -14.94 3.27
CA GLU A 208 15.51 -13.61 3.28
C GLU A 208 14.55 -12.57 2.70
N TYR A 209 14.39 -11.46 3.44
CA TYR A 209 13.64 -10.28 3.01
C TYR A 209 14.51 -9.02 3.16
N ILE A 210 14.84 -8.39 2.04
CA ILE A 210 15.66 -7.17 1.97
C ILE A 210 14.85 -6.04 1.33
N ILE A 211 14.88 -4.87 1.96
CA ILE A 211 14.33 -3.63 1.42
C ILE A 211 15.49 -2.66 1.17
N TYR A 212 15.59 -2.16 -0.06
CA TYR A 212 16.54 -1.10 -0.42
C TYR A 212 15.86 0.27 -0.33
N ALA A 213 16.38 1.10 0.56
CA ALA A 213 16.07 2.52 0.63
C ALA A 213 16.80 3.28 -0.50
N HIS A 214 16.17 4.35 -0.98
CA HIS A 214 16.77 5.25 -1.98
C HIS A 214 17.93 6.08 -1.46
N ASP A 215 17.90 6.42 -0.18
CA ASP A 215 18.94 7.15 0.53
C ASP A 215 18.88 6.85 2.04
N GLU A 216 19.87 7.31 2.80
CA GLU A 216 19.95 7.07 4.24
C GLU A 216 18.78 7.69 5.01
N LYS A 217 18.19 8.79 4.52
CA LYS A 217 17.00 9.39 5.14
C LYS A 217 15.81 8.45 4.97
N ASN A 218 15.61 7.93 3.76
CA ASN A 218 14.52 7.05 3.37
C ASN A 218 14.49 5.73 4.16
N LYS A 219 15.63 5.25 4.69
CA LYS A 219 15.68 4.07 5.57
C LYS A 219 14.77 4.21 6.78
N THR A 220 14.66 5.41 7.34
CA THR A 220 13.91 5.62 8.59
C THR A 220 12.48 6.10 8.39
N GLU A 221 12.10 6.41 7.14
CA GLU A 221 10.80 7.03 6.82
C GLU A 221 9.62 6.06 7.00
N ILE A 222 9.82 4.76 6.72
CA ILE A 222 8.73 3.76 6.88
C ILE A 222 9.16 2.42 7.49
N ASP A 223 10.46 2.17 7.73
CA ASP A 223 10.95 0.93 8.36
C ASP A 223 10.22 0.60 9.67
N TYR A 224 9.98 1.62 10.50
CA TYR A 224 9.28 1.48 11.78
C TYR A 224 7.80 1.05 11.67
N LEU A 225 7.23 1.02 10.46
CA LEU A 225 5.86 0.58 10.23
C LEU A 225 5.75 -0.95 10.10
N PHE A 226 6.80 -1.60 9.63
CA PHE A 226 6.78 -3.02 9.29
C PHE A 226 7.24 -3.87 10.47
N LYS A 227 6.53 -4.97 10.71
CA LYS A 227 6.81 -5.92 11.79
C LYS A 227 7.45 -7.21 11.30
N LYS A 228 7.25 -7.55 10.03
CA LYS A 228 7.87 -8.71 9.42
C LYS A 228 9.39 -8.56 9.47
N PRO A 229 10.15 -9.56 9.95
CA PRO A 229 11.60 -9.49 10.00
C PRO A 229 12.19 -9.22 8.62
N HIS A 230 12.98 -8.16 8.49
CA HIS A 230 13.62 -7.75 7.24
C HIS A 230 14.94 -7.03 7.51
N LYS A 231 15.74 -6.88 6.46
CA LYS A 231 16.96 -6.04 6.49
C LYS A 231 16.72 -4.80 5.61
N MET A 232 16.88 -3.62 6.19
CA MET A 232 16.89 -2.36 5.46
C MET A 232 18.32 -2.01 5.03
N LEU A 233 18.56 -1.96 3.72
CA LEU A 233 19.84 -1.56 3.13
C LEU A 233 19.69 -0.24 2.38
N CYS A 234 20.78 0.51 2.22
CA CYS A 234 20.85 1.65 1.30
C CYS A 234 21.93 1.35 0.28
N ARG A 235 21.67 1.61 -1.00
CA ARG A 235 22.70 1.48 -2.03
C ARG A 235 23.60 2.71 -1.93
N SER A 236 24.89 2.48 -1.74
CA SER A 236 25.96 3.50 -1.80
C SER A 236 26.28 3.88 -3.23
#